data_AF-M8BI25-F1
#
_entry.id   AF-M8BI25-F1
#
_cell.length_a   1.000
_cell.length_b   1.000
_cell.length_c   1.000
_cell.angle_alpha   90.00
_cell.angle_beta   90.00
_cell.angle_gamma   90.00
#
_symmetry.space_group_name_H-M   'P 1'
#
loop_
_entity.id
_entity.type
_entity.pdbx_description
1 polymer ?
#
loop_
_entity_poly.entity_id
_entity_poly.type
_entity_poly.pdbx_seq_one_letter_code
_entity_poly.pdbx_strand_id
1 'polypeptide(L)'
;MAMHRQVALLLALILLLATGDGSLAVGTPSAIITRTCAAVGGQVGYDSCAGALSADPAAAAAKDARQLAVVATNLTVANVTSTVLVLDDLVKNLRACLRYYRDMNKTLKGALGDLRAGRLEAASDKLLDASHAPSDCDILLFEGRAEKNPMSKENTHAAWLSRLAYAIASSQALNPRHRRQV
;
A
#
# COMPACT_ATOMS: atom_id res chain seq x y z
N MET A 1 36.86 19.56 24.29
CA MET A 1 35.90 19.62 25.41
C MET A 1 34.49 20.12 25.03
N ALA A 2 34.27 20.76 23.87
CA ALA A 2 32.93 21.19 23.43
C ALA A 2 32.04 20.06 22.88
N MET A 3 32.62 19.07 22.18
CA MET A 3 31.89 17.97 21.55
C MET A 3 31.22 17.02 22.57
N HIS A 4 31.83 16.83 23.75
CA HIS A 4 31.23 16.06 24.85
C HIS A 4 30.01 16.74 25.47
N ARG A 5 29.96 18.08 25.50
CA ARG A 5 28.80 18.82 26.01
C ARG A 5 27.60 18.70 25.08
N GLN A 6 27.81 18.71 23.77
CA GLN A 6 26.74 18.53 22.78
C GLN A 6 26.18 17.10 22.79
N VAL A 7 27.04 16.09 22.89
CA VAL A 7 26.61 14.68 22.98
C VAL A 7 25.84 14.42 24.28
N ALA A 8 26.27 15.00 25.40
CA ALA A 8 25.55 14.91 26.67
C ALA A 8 24.17 15.61 26.64
N LEU A 9 24.06 16.76 25.96
CA LEU A 9 22.78 17.47 25.79
C LEU A 9 21.80 16.68 24.90
N LEU A 10 22.29 16.07 23.83
CA LEU A 10 21.50 15.25 22.92
C LEU A 10 21.01 13.97 23.60
N LEU A 11 21.86 13.30 24.39
CA LEU A 11 21.48 12.13 25.17
C LEU A 11 20.44 12.47 26.25
N ALA A 12 20.57 13.61 26.93
CA ALA A 12 19.57 14.07 27.89
C ALA A 12 18.21 14.37 27.24
N LEU A 13 18.20 14.96 26.04
CA LEU A 13 16.97 15.25 25.29
C LEU A 13 16.24 13.98 24.84
N ILE A 14 16.97 12.93 24.45
CA ILE A 14 16.40 11.63 24.05
C ILE A 14 15.79 10.90 25.27
N LEU A 15 16.44 10.99 26.44
CA LEU A 15 15.91 10.43 27.69
C LEU A 15 14.65 11.16 28.20
N LEU A 16 14.52 12.46 27.93
CA LEU A 16 13.33 13.26 28.26
C LEU A 16 12.12 12.98 27.33
N LEU A 17 12.36 12.48 26.12
CA LEU A 17 11.30 12.06 25.19
C LEU A 17 10.85 10.61 25.42
N ALA A 18 11.65 9.81 26.14
CA ALA A 18 11.36 8.40 26.45
C ALA A 18 10.48 8.20 27.70
N THR A 19 10.20 9.25 28.47
CA THR A 19 9.26 9.22 29.61
C THR A 19 7.84 9.66 29.25
N GLY A 20 7.58 9.89 27.97
CA GLY A 20 6.21 9.86 27.46
C GLY A 20 5.76 8.40 27.43
N ASP A 21 5.28 7.89 28.57
CA ASP A 21 4.32 6.78 28.56
C ASP A 21 3.12 7.29 27.74
N GLY A 22 3.18 7.09 26.43
CA GLY A 22 2.06 7.09 25.53
C GLY A 22 1.17 5.89 25.84
N SER A 23 0.82 5.71 27.11
CA SER A 23 -0.40 5.02 27.47
C SER A 23 -1.49 5.90 26.90
N LEU A 24 -2.13 5.43 25.83
CA LEU A 24 -3.45 5.93 25.47
C LEU A 24 -4.31 5.68 26.70
N ALA A 25 -4.33 6.66 27.61
CA ALA A 25 -5.24 6.66 28.72
C ALA A 25 -6.61 6.73 28.07
N VAL A 26 -7.21 5.56 27.87
CA VAL A 26 -8.65 5.44 27.65
C VAL A 26 -9.24 5.93 28.95
N GLY A 27 -9.40 7.24 29.05
CA GLY A 27 -10.06 7.87 30.19
C GLY A 27 -11.40 7.19 30.36
N THR A 28 -11.80 6.99 31.63
CA THR A 28 -13.12 6.44 31.91
C THR A 28 -14.16 7.22 31.11
N PRO A 29 -14.99 6.55 30.28
CA PRO A 29 -15.96 7.23 29.45
C PRO A 29 -16.85 8.14 30.30
N SER A 30 -17.18 9.33 29.78
CA SER A 30 -18.07 10.25 30.48
C SER A 30 -19.42 9.59 30.78
N ALA A 31 -20.13 10.03 31.80
CA ALA A 31 -21.43 9.46 32.16
C ALA A 31 -22.43 9.48 30.98
N ILE A 32 -22.33 10.47 30.09
CA ILE A 32 -23.15 10.58 28.88
C ILE A 32 -22.73 9.52 27.85
N ILE A 33 -21.43 9.26 27.65
CA ILE A 33 -20.94 8.18 26.78
C ILE A 33 -21.38 6.82 27.33
N THR A 34 -21.13 6.54 28.62
CA THR A 34 -21.52 5.29 29.28
C THR A 34 -23.01 5.01 29.11
N ARG A 35 -23.88 6.01 29.40
CA ARG A 35 -25.32 5.84 29.24
C ARG A 35 -25.74 5.63 27.79
N THR A 36 -25.16 6.38 26.86
CA THR A 36 -25.48 6.28 25.43
C THR A 36 -25.07 4.92 24.88
N CYS A 37 -23.84 4.48 25.16
CA CYS A 37 -23.33 3.19 24.71
C CYS A 37 -24.04 2.00 25.35
N ALA A 38 -24.49 2.12 26.61
CA ALA A 38 -25.36 1.12 27.22
C ALA A 38 -26.71 1.01 26.50
N ALA A 39 -27.29 2.13 26.06
CA ALA A 39 -28.56 2.15 25.34
C ALA A 39 -28.47 1.57 23.91
N VAL A 40 -27.36 1.79 23.21
CA VAL A 40 -27.15 1.29 21.83
C VAL A 40 -26.38 -0.03 21.76
N GLY A 41 -25.97 -0.59 22.89
CA GLY A 41 -25.02 -1.70 22.96
C GLY A 41 -25.41 -2.95 22.17
N GLY A 42 -26.70 -3.22 22.00
CA GLY A 42 -27.19 -4.33 21.17
C GLY A 42 -27.00 -4.15 19.66
N GLN A 43 -26.79 -2.92 19.18
CA GLN A 43 -26.64 -2.61 17.74
C GLN A 43 -25.18 -2.46 17.33
N VAL A 44 -24.33 -1.90 18.20
CA VAL A 44 -22.95 -1.50 17.85
C VAL A 44 -21.90 -2.06 18.80
N GLY A 45 -22.29 -2.76 19.87
CA GLY A 45 -21.37 -3.21 20.94
C GLY A 45 -20.98 -2.06 21.88
N TYR A 46 -21.07 -2.29 23.19
CA TYR A 46 -20.76 -1.27 24.19
C TYR A 46 -19.30 -0.78 24.06
N ASP A 47 -18.34 -1.72 24.03
CA ASP A 47 -16.91 -1.40 24.01
C ASP A 47 -16.50 -0.66 22.74
N SER A 48 -17.07 -1.03 21.58
CA SER A 48 -16.82 -0.34 20.32
C SER A 48 -17.36 1.09 20.32
N CYS A 49 -18.57 1.30 20.87
CA CYS A 49 -19.15 2.63 21.04
C CYS A 49 -18.32 3.49 22.00
N ALA A 50 -17.98 2.95 23.17
CA ALA A 50 -17.23 3.66 24.20
C ALA A 50 -15.82 3.99 23.71
N GLY A 51 -15.13 3.04 23.06
CA GLY A 51 -13.81 3.24 22.49
C GLY A 51 -13.78 4.33 21.41
N ALA A 52 -14.73 4.29 20.47
CA ALA A 52 -14.80 5.29 19.40
C ALA A 52 -15.07 6.70 19.93
N LEU A 53 -16.00 6.85 20.86
CA LEU A 53 -16.34 8.17 21.43
C LEU A 53 -15.27 8.68 22.40
N SER A 54 -14.70 7.82 23.25
CA SER A 54 -13.67 8.25 24.20
C SER A 54 -12.35 8.66 23.53
N ALA A 55 -12.12 8.26 22.28
CA ALA A 55 -10.96 8.70 21.51
C ALA A 55 -11.08 10.15 20.98
N ASP A 56 -12.28 10.74 20.99
CA ASP A 56 -12.53 12.10 20.48
C ASP A 56 -12.77 13.10 21.63
N PRO A 57 -11.92 14.14 21.79
CA PRO A 57 -12.09 15.15 22.82
C PRO A 57 -13.44 15.89 22.77
N ALA A 58 -14.05 16.03 21.59
CA ALA A 58 -15.36 16.66 21.45
C ALA A 58 -16.48 15.79 22.02
N ALA A 59 -16.35 14.45 21.96
CA ALA A 59 -17.28 13.54 22.63
C ALA A 59 -17.10 13.58 24.16
N ALA A 60 -15.88 13.76 24.67
CA ALA A 60 -15.65 13.96 26.10
C ALA A 60 -16.31 15.26 26.62
N ALA A 61 -16.38 16.30 25.78
CA ALA A 61 -17.03 17.58 26.10
C ALA A 61 -18.55 17.59 25.86
N ALA A 62 -19.12 16.53 25.28
CA ALA A 62 -20.53 16.47 24.91
C ALA A 62 -21.44 16.45 26.16
N LYS A 63 -22.49 17.27 26.11
CA LYS A 63 -23.44 17.43 27.23
C LYS A 63 -24.66 16.52 27.14
N ASP A 64 -24.94 15.99 25.95
CA ASP A 64 -26.12 15.20 25.66
C ASP A 64 -25.88 14.22 24.50
N ALA A 65 -26.82 13.28 24.31
CA ALA A 65 -26.74 12.26 23.27
C ALA A 65 -26.81 12.84 21.85
N ARG A 66 -27.47 14.01 21.65
CA ARG A 66 -27.51 14.68 20.35
C ARG A 66 -26.12 15.17 19.96
N GLN A 67 -25.37 15.73 20.89
CA GLN A 67 -23.97 16.14 20.66
C GLN A 67 -23.07 14.94 20.40
N LEU A 68 -23.24 13.83 21.12
CA LEU A 68 -22.53 12.58 20.80
C LEU A 68 -22.86 12.06 19.39
N ALA A 69 -24.12 12.14 18.96
CA ALA A 69 -24.51 11.75 17.62
C ALA A 69 -23.83 12.62 16.55
N VAL A 70 -23.68 13.93 16.80
CA VAL A 70 -22.91 14.82 15.91
C VAL A 70 -21.44 14.40 15.86
N VAL A 71 -20.82 14.10 17.01
CA VAL A 71 -19.42 13.62 17.04
C VAL A 71 -19.26 12.30 16.30
N ALA A 72 -20.13 11.31 16.55
CA ALA A 72 -20.13 10.03 15.84
C ALA A 72 -20.30 10.21 14.33
N THR A 73 -21.15 11.17 13.91
CA THR A 73 -21.34 11.51 12.51
C THR A 73 -20.07 12.13 11.91
N ASN A 74 -19.40 13.03 12.62
CA ASN A 74 -18.14 13.62 12.17
C ASN A 74 -17.02 12.58 12.05
N LEU A 75 -16.92 11.65 13.01
CA LEU A 75 -16.01 10.50 12.93
C LEU A 75 -16.32 9.63 11.70
N THR A 76 -17.61 9.42 11.41
CA THR A 76 -18.05 8.70 10.21
C THR A 76 -17.63 9.43 8.93
N VAL A 77 -17.86 10.75 8.85
CA VAL A 77 -17.45 11.58 7.71
C VAL A 77 -15.94 11.53 7.51
N ALA A 78 -15.15 11.64 8.57
CA ALA A 78 -13.69 11.56 8.50
C ALA A 78 -13.23 10.18 8.00
N ASN A 79 -13.80 9.10 8.54
CA ASN A 79 -13.48 7.74 8.11
C ASN A 79 -13.85 7.49 6.64
N VAL A 80 -15.05 7.90 6.22
CA VAL A 80 -15.50 7.78 4.82
C VAL A 80 -14.62 8.61 3.90
N THR A 81 -14.28 9.84 4.28
CA THR A 81 -13.38 10.71 3.49
C THR A 81 -12.02 10.06 3.30
N SER A 82 -11.43 9.54 4.38
CA SER A 82 -10.16 8.81 4.30
C SER A 82 -10.25 7.59 3.38
N THR A 83 -11.35 6.82 3.49
CA THR A 83 -11.61 5.64 2.66
C THR A 83 -11.74 6.00 1.17
N VAL A 84 -12.45 7.09 0.85
CA VAL A 84 -12.56 7.59 -0.53
C VAL A 84 -11.18 7.92 -1.10
N LEU A 85 -10.32 8.60 -0.33
CA LEU A 85 -8.95 8.90 -0.78
C LEU A 85 -8.12 7.64 -1.05
N VAL A 86 -8.30 6.59 -0.24
CA VAL A 86 -7.64 5.29 -0.48
C VAL A 86 -8.16 4.64 -1.76
N LEU A 87 -9.48 4.63 -1.97
CA LEU A 87 -10.10 4.04 -3.15
C LEU A 87 -9.72 4.78 -4.44
N ASP A 88 -9.72 6.11 -4.41
CA ASP A 88 -9.34 6.93 -5.57
C ASP A 88 -7.88 6.69 -5.98
N ASP A 89 -6.97 6.64 -5.01
CA ASP A 89 -5.56 6.34 -5.26
C ASP A 89 -5.38 4.90 -5.79
N LEU A 90 -6.06 3.92 -5.19
CA LEU A 90 -6.03 2.53 -5.67
C LEU A 90 -6.54 2.42 -7.12
N VAL A 91 -7.66 3.05 -7.44
CA VAL A 91 -8.21 3.06 -8.82
C VAL A 91 -7.23 3.73 -9.79
N LYS A 92 -6.60 4.84 -9.39
CA LYS A 92 -5.57 5.51 -10.18
C LYS A 92 -4.38 4.60 -10.44
N ASN A 93 -3.87 3.91 -9.43
CA ASN A 93 -2.71 3.02 -9.53
C ASN A 93 -3.04 1.78 -10.36
N LEU A 94 -4.23 1.17 -10.19
CA LEU A 94 -4.71 0.08 -11.03
C LEU A 94 -4.86 0.49 -12.51
N ARG A 95 -5.30 1.72 -12.79
CA ARG A 95 -5.32 2.25 -14.16
C ARG A 95 -3.92 2.40 -14.76
N ALA A 96 -2.91 2.72 -13.95
CA ALA A 96 -1.52 2.77 -14.38
C ALA A 96 -0.97 1.37 -14.67
N CYS A 97 -1.18 0.42 -13.74
CA CYS A 97 -0.88 -1.00 -13.96
C CYS A 97 -1.50 -1.53 -15.25
N LEU A 98 -2.78 -1.21 -15.52
CA LEU A 98 -3.44 -1.62 -16.75
C LEU A 98 -2.74 -1.09 -18.01
N ARG A 99 -2.17 0.12 -17.96
CA ARG A 99 -1.35 0.64 -19.08
C ARG A 99 -0.07 -0.16 -19.22
N TYR A 100 0.66 -0.42 -18.14
CA TYR A 100 1.87 -1.25 -18.15
C TYR A 100 1.61 -2.63 -18.75
N TYR A 101 0.52 -3.30 -18.35
CA TYR A 101 0.16 -4.60 -18.92
C TYR A 101 -0.25 -4.54 -20.40
N ARG A 102 -0.91 -3.46 -20.83
CA ARG A 102 -1.23 -3.27 -22.25
C ARG A 102 0.02 -3.09 -23.09
N ASP A 103 1.00 -2.34 -22.60
CA ASP A 103 2.27 -2.13 -23.28
C ASP A 103 3.14 -3.39 -23.25
N MET A 104 3.22 -4.06 -22.11
CA MET A 104 3.82 -5.40 -21.98
C MET A 104 3.24 -6.39 -23.01
N ASN A 105 1.92 -6.42 -23.18
CA ASN A 105 1.28 -7.30 -24.17
C ASN A 105 1.69 -6.95 -25.62
N LYS A 106 1.89 -5.67 -25.95
CA LYS A 106 2.42 -5.27 -27.26
C LYS A 106 3.87 -5.74 -27.42
N THR A 107 4.71 -5.55 -26.40
CA THR A 107 6.11 -6.00 -26.39
C THR A 107 6.20 -7.52 -26.58
N LEU A 108 5.37 -8.29 -25.87
CA LEU A 108 5.31 -9.76 -26.00
C LEU A 108 4.87 -10.21 -27.40
N LYS A 109 3.90 -9.52 -28.03
CA LYS A 109 3.53 -9.80 -29.43
C LYS A 109 4.69 -9.53 -30.39
N GLY A 110 5.46 -8.47 -30.15
CA GLY A 110 6.69 -8.17 -30.89
C GLY A 110 7.73 -9.28 -30.72
N ALA A 111 7.98 -9.71 -29.48
CA ALA A 111 8.90 -10.81 -29.19
C ALA A 111 8.50 -12.12 -29.89
N LEU A 112 7.21 -12.45 -29.89
CA LEU A 112 6.69 -13.60 -30.64
C LEU A 112 6.94 -13.49 -32.15
N GLY A 113 6.82 -12.29 -32.71
CA GLY A 113 7.16 -12.02 -34.12
C GLY A 113 8.64 -12.24 -34.41
N ASP A 114 9.53 -11.77 -33.53
CA ASP A 114 10.98 -11.95 -33.65
C ASP A 114 11.39 -13.42 -33.50
N LEU A 115 10.83 -14.14 -32.52
CA LEU A 115 11.07 -15.58 -32.33
C LEU A 115 10.70 -16.38 -33.58
N ARG A 116 9.51 -16.14 -34.15
CA ARG A 116 9.06 -16.81 -35.37
C ARG A 116 9.94 -16.54 -36.58
N ALA A 117 10.61 -15.38 -36.60
CA ALA A 117 11.53 -14.98 -37.65
C ALA A 117 13.00 -15.32 -37.34
N GLY A 118 13.29 -16.06 -36.25
CA GLY A 118 14.65 -16.44 -35.86
C GLY A 118 15.50 -15.29 -35.30
N ARG A 119 14.93 -14.12 -35.02
CA ARG A 119 15.65 -12.94 -34.49
C ARG A 119 15.79 -13.03 -32.97
N LEU A 120 16.63 -13.96 -32.51
CA LEU A 120 16.70 -14.30 -31.08
C LEU A 120 17.17 -13.18 -30.16
N GLU A 121 18.14 -12.34 -30.58
CA GLU A 121 18.61 -11.21 -29.76
C GLU A 121 17.48 -10.18 -29.57
N ALA A 122 16.86 -9.73 -30.67
CA ALA A 122 15.75 -8.78 -30.62
C ALA A 122 14.52 -9.31 -29.85
N ALA A 123 14.28 -10.62 -29.90
CA ALA A 123 13.26 -11.27 -29.09
C ALA A 123 13.64 -11.25 -27.60
N SER A 124 14.89 -11.59 -27.28
CA SER A 124 15.38 -11.65 -25.90
C SER A 124 15.30 -10.28 -25.23
N ASP A 125 15.73 -9.21 -25.89
CA ASP A 125 15.63 -7.84 -25.37
C ASP A 125 14.18 -7.47 -25.01
N LYS A 126 13.23 -7.79 -25.89
CA LYS A 126 11.80 -7.54 -25.65
C LYS A 126 11.24 -8.38 -24.49
N LEU A 127 11.67 -9.63 -24.35
CA LEU A 127 11.23 -10.50 -23.24
C LEU A 127 11.78 -10.01 -21.90
N LEU A 128 13.03 -9.52 -21.88
CA LEU A 128 13.61 -8.90 -20.69
C LEU A 128 12.87 -7.61 -20.33
N ASP A 129 12.63 -6.73 -21.29
CA ASP A 129 11.83 -5.51 -21.10
C ASP A 129 10.44 -5.81 -20.54
N ALA A 130 9.71 -6.74 -21.16
CA ALA A 130 8.40 -7.19 -20.70
C ALA A 130 8.42 -7.77 -19.27
N SER A 131 9.56 -8.27 -18.80
CA SER A 131 9.68 -8.84 -17.45
C SER A 131 9.71 -7.79 -16.33
N HIS A 132 9.98 -6.52 -16.65
CA HIS A 132 10.03 -5.44 -15.68
C HIS A 132 8.66 -4.80 -15.41
N ALA A 133 7.77 -4.77 -16.40
CA ALA A 133 6.45 -4.13 -16.29
C ALA A 133 5.60 -4.57 -15.07
N PRO A 134 5.60 -5.86 -14.65
CA PRO A 134 4.89 -6.26 -13.43
C PRO A 134 5.48 -5.63 -12.15
N SER A 135 6.80 -5.43 -12.08
CA SER A 135 7.46 -4.78 -10.94
C SER A 135 7.07 -3.32 -10.82
N ASP A 136 6.92 -2.62 -11.95
CA ASP A 136 6.44 -1.22 -11.95
C ASP A 136 5.01 -1.12 -11.41
N CYS A 137 4.17 -2.14 -11.68
CA CYS A 137 2.84 -2.22 -11.08
C CYS A 137 2.90 -2.52 -9.57
N ASP A 138 3.79 -3.43 -9.14
CA ASP A 138 3.98 -3.73 -7.72
C ASP A 138 4.36 -2.48 -6.93
N ILE A 139 5.35 -1.73 -7.40
CA ILE A 139 5.83 -0.49 -6.75
C ILE A 139 4.67 0.50 -6.56
N LEU A 140 3.92 0.79 -7.62
CA LEU A 140 2.79 1.72 -7.54
C LEU A 140 1.70 1.28 -6.54
N LEU A 141 1.43 -0.01 -6.44
CA LEU A 141 0.39 -0.52 -5.54
C LEU A 141 0.86 -0.63 -4.08
N PHE A 142 2.17 -0.84 -3.85
CA PHE A 142 2.75 -0.83 -2.51
C PHE A 142 2.95 0.57 -1.95
N GLU A 143 3.40 1.52 -2.78
CA GLU A 143 3.63 2.91 -2.37
C GLU A 143 2.34 3.73 -2.30
N GLY A 144 1.23 3.19 -2.82
CA GLY A 144 -0.08 3.83 -2.78
C GLY A 144 -0.74 3.82 -1.39
N ARG A 145 -1.79 4.62 -1.24
CA ARG A 145 -2.49 4.82 0.05
C ARG A 145 -3.22 3.56 0.57
N ALA A 146 -3.41 2.56 -0.28
CA ALA A 146 -4.01 1.29 0.12
C ALA A 146 -3.05 0.42 0.95
N GLU A 147 -1.74 0.70 0.91
CA GLU A 147 -0.68 -0.06 1.60
C GLU A 147 -0.74 -1.57 1.34
N LYS A 148 -1.41 -1.96 0.26
CA LYS A 148 -1.70 -3.34 -0.10
C LYS A 148 -1.74 -3.46 -1.61
N ASN A 149 -1.07 -4.49 -2.10
CA ASN A 149 -1.03 -4.82 -3.50
C ASN A 149 -1.94 -6.03 -3.83
N PRO A 150 -3.15 -5.78 -4.40
CA PRO A 150 -4.06 -6.85 -4.78
C PRO A 150 -3.61 -7.66 -6.00
N MET A 151 -2.56 -7.23 -6.71
CA MET A 151 -2.06 -7.84 -7.95
C MET A 151 -0.72 -8.57 -7.78
N SER A 152 -0.21 -8.67 -6.55
CA SER A 152 1.14 -9.18 -6.28
C SER A 152 1.39 -10.59 -6.84
N LYS A 153 0.38 -11.46 -6.79
CA LYS A 153 0.47 -12.83 -7.32
C LYS A 153 0.55 -12.85 -8.84
N GLU A 154 -0.33 -12.11 -9.51
CA GLU A 154 -0.39 -11.98 -10.96
C GLU A 154 0.90 -11.35 -11.48
N ASN A 155 1.40 -10.31 -10.81
CA ASN A 155 2.63 -9.61 -11.16
C ASN A 155 3.85 -10.53 -11.05
N THR A 156 3.96 -11.27 -9.95
CA THR A 156 5.02 -12.28 -9.76
C THR A 156 5.02 -13.31 -10.88
N HIS A 157 3.83 -13.84 -11.23
CA HIS A 157 3.71 -14.86 -12.26
C HIS A 157 4.04 -14.33 -13.66
N ALA A 158 3.56 -13.14 -14.02
CA ALA A 158 3.85 -12.51 -15.30
C ALA A 158 5.35 -12.20 -15.45
N ALA A 159 6.00 -11.69 -14.41
CA ALA A 159 7.44 -11.43 -14.40
C ALA A 159 8.23 -12.74 -14.57
N TRP A 160 7.85 -13.79 -13.84
CA TRP A 160 8.50 -15.09 -13.92
C TRP A 160 8.40 -15.70 -15.33
N LEU A 161 7.22 -15.71 -15.94
CA LEU A 161 7.03 -16.24 -17.29
C LEU A 161 7.85 -15.48 -18.35
N SER A 162 7.88 -14.14 -18.28
CA SER A 162 8.68 -13.32 -19.19
C SER A 162 10.18 -13.59 -19.02
N ARG A 163 10.67 -13.71 -17.77
CA ARG A 163 12.08 -14.06 -17.49
C ARG A 163 12.44 -15.47 -17.95
N LEU A 164 11.53 -16.44 -17.80
CA LEU A 164 11.72 -17.79 -18.30
C LEU A 164 11.88 -17.78 -19.84
N ALA A 165 10.98 -17.09 -20.53
CA ALA A 165 11.05 -16.96 -21.99
C ALA A 165 12.34 -16.26 -22.43
N TYR A 166 12.73 -15.17 -21.75
CA TYR A 166 14.01 -14.48 -21.98
C TYR A 166 15.20 -15.43 -21.84
N ALA A 167 15.29 -16.16 -20.72
CA ALA A 167 16.41 -17.07 -20.47
C ALA A 167 16.55 -18.15 -21.57
N ILE A 168 15.42 -18.69 -22.03
CA ILE A 168 15.39 -19.66 -23.12
C ILE A 168 15.85 -19.04 -24.45
N ALA A 169 15.35 -17.85 -24.81
CA ALA A 169 15.72 -17.16 -26.05
C ALA A 169 17.22 -16.77 -26.06
N SER A 170 17.71 -16.21 -24.96
CA SER A 170 19.11 -15.79 -24.80
C SER A 170 20.09 -16.97 -24.86
N SER A 171 19.73 -18.11 -24.27
CA SER A 171 20.56 -19.33 -24.32
C SER A 171 20.77 -19.84 -25.75
N GLN A 172 19.77 -19.64 -26.61
CA GLN A 172 19.82 -20.04 -28.02
C GLN A 172 20.58 -19.02 -28.87
N ALA A 173 20.44 -17.72 -28.58
CA ALA A 173 21.19 -16.64 -29.24
C ALA A 173 22.72 -16.80 -29.05
N LEU A 174 23.13 -17.27 -27.87
CA LEU A 174 24.54 -17.53 -27.54
C LEU A 174 25.07 -18.86 -28.10
N ASN A 175 24.23 -19.71 -28.70
CA ASN A 175 24.66 -21.01 -29.22
C ASN A 175 25.47 -20.85 -30.53
N PRO A 176 26.72 -21.32 -30.59
CA PRO A 176 27.61 -21.19 -31.77
C PRO A 176 27.08 -21.84 -33.06
N ARG A 177 26.08 -22.73 -32.98
CA ARG A 177 25.44 -23.33 -34.16
C ARG A 177 24.46 -22.38 -34.83
N HIS A 178 23.81 -21.51 -34.06
CA HIS A 178 22.84 -20.56 -34.60
C HIS A 178 23.52 -19.32 -35.20
N ARG A 179 24.60 -18.85 -34.57
CA ARG A 179 25.44 -17.76 -35.09
C ARG A 179 26.15 -18.05 -36.42
N ARG A 180 26.07 -19.30 -36.92
CA ARG A 180 26.63 -19.74 -38.22
C ARG A 180 25.59 -19.87 -39.34
N GLN A 181 24.30 -19.69 -39.03
CA GLN A 181 23.19 -19.85 -40.00
C GLN A 181 22.50 -18.53 -40.35
N VAL A 182 22.98 -17.41 -39.82
CA VAL A 182 22.52 -16.04 -40.11
C VAL A 182 23.61 -15.28 -40.82
#